data_AF-A0AAW5NA77-F1
#
_entry.id   AF-A0AAW5NA77-F1
#
_cell.length_a   1.000
_cell.length_b   1.000
_cell.length_c   1.000
_cell.angle_alpha   90.00
_cell.angle_beta   90.00
_cell.angle_gamma   90.00
#
_symmetry.space_group_name_H-M   'P 1'
#
loop_
_entity.id
_entity.type
_entity.pdbx_description
1 polymer ?
#
loop_
_entity_poly.entity_id
_entity_poly.type
_entity_poly.pdbx_seq_one_letter_code
_entity_poly.pdbx_strand_id
1 'polypeptide(L)'
;MGFTLLGSNKLKAEREELQQRISALERQNEMLVQHIETMEQEHKEERTKFNEYIDKIQRYFPYVEKLLPLIDFCRNTLKFSERVIQELCKLKKVRLKGDFYSPEFNRKFHDESAAFSFEEDKNRKGHYHICVNDIPLVQWFRQKANEWRDGLGIASARQDKGLKI
;
A
#
# COMPACT_ATOMS: atom_id res chain seq x y z
N MET A 1 81.26 18.39 -9.24
CA MET A 1 79.99 18.54 -9.99
C MET A 1 79.34 17.17 -10.16
N GLY A 2 78.49 16.70 -9.22
CA GLY A 2 77.99 15.32 -9.30
C GLY A 2 76.79 14.93 -8.44
N PHE A 3 75.82 15.82 -8.21
CA PHE A 3 74.65 15.48 -7.35
C PHE A 3 73.25 15.70 -7.96
N THR A 4 73.12 16.12 -9.22
CA THR A 4 71.81 16.41 -9.81
C THR A 4 71.15 15.26 -10.58
N LEU A 5 71.87 14.19 -10.91
CA LEU A 5 71.36 13.15 -11.82
C LEU A 5 70.44 12.11 -11.15
N LEU A 6 70.68 11.80 -9.86
CA LEU A 6 69.93 10.75 -9.15
C LEU A 6 68.48 11.15 -8.83
N GLY A 7 68.26 12.42 -8.44
CA GLY A 7 66.93 12.94 -8.11
C GLY A 7 66.01 13.06 -9.33
N SER A 8 66.54 13.44 -10.50
CA SER A 8 65.78 13.55 -11.75
C SER A 8 65.26 12.19 -12.24
N ASN A 9 66.04 11.12 -12.07
CA ASN A 9 65.62 9.77 -12.45
C ASN A 9 64.50 9.25 -11.54
N LYS A 10 64.54 9.55 -10.24
CA LYS A 10 63.49 9.19 -9.28
C LYS A 10 62.17 9.89 -9.59
N LEU A 11 62.21 11.21 -9.84
CA LEU A 11 61.03 11.99 -10.21
C LEU A 11 60.41 11.52 -11.54
N LYS A 12 61.24 11.10 -12.49
CA LYS A 12 60.77 10.54 -13.76
C LYS A 12 60.02 9.21 -13.55
N ALA A 13 60.56 8.32 -12.72
CA ALA A 13 59.90 7.05 -12.40
C ALA A 13 58.56 7.27 -11.68
N GLU A 14 58.50 8.16 -10.69
CA GLU A 14 57.25 8.50 -9.99
C GLU A 14 56.21 9.10 -10.94
N ARG A 15 56.62 9.94 -11.91
CA ARG A 15 55.72 10.48 -12.94
C ARG A 15 55.15 9.39 -13.82
N GLU A 16 55.97 8.43 -14.25
CA GLU A 16 55.54 7.31 -15.09
C GLU A 16 54.55 6.40 -14.34
N GLU A 17 54.80 6.13 -13.06
CA GLU A 17 53.89 5.36 -12.20
C GLU A 17 52.53 6.06 -12.03
N LEU A 18 52.54 7.37 -11.74
CA LEU A 18 51.31 8.16 -11.64
C LEU A 18 50.53 8.16 -12.97
N GLN A 19 51.22 8.29 -14.10
CA GLN A 19 50.60 8.24 -15.43
C GLN A 19 49.91 6.88 -15.69
N GLN A 20 50.56 5.78 -15.29
CA GLN A 20 49.97 4.44 -15.40
C GLN A 20 48.76 4.30 -14.46
N ARG A 21 48.83 4.85 -13.25
CA ARG A 21 47.73 4.79 -12.29
C ARG A 21 46.51 5.58 -12.77
N ILE A 22 46.71 6.78 -13.31
CA ILE A 22 45.65 7.59 -13.93
C ILE A 22 44.99 6.80 -15.07
N SER A 23 45.80 6.24 -15.97
CA SER A 23 45.30 5.45 -17.11
C SER A 23 44.53 4.19 -16.68
N ALA A 24 44.86 3.62 -15.51
CA ALA A 24 44.12 2.49 -14.95
C ALA A 24 42.79 2.93 -14.32
N LEU A 25 42.78 4.05 -13.61
CA LEU A 25 41.57 4.63 -13.00
C LEU A 25 40.59 5.13 -14.06
N GLU A 26 41.06 5.72 -15.15
CA GLU A 26 40.23 6.14 -16.29
C GLU A 26 39.51 4.94 -16.90
N ARG A 27 40.23 3.84 -17.19
CA ARG A 27 39.63 2.59 -17.66
C ARG A 27 38.62 1.99 -16.67
N GLN A 28 38.91 2.05 -15.38
CA GLN A 28 37.98 1.58 -14.35
C GLN A 28 36.71 2.44 -14.31
N ASN A 29 36.85 3.77 -14.42
CA ASN A 29 35.71 4.68 -14.50
C ASN A 29 34.87 4.42 -15.75
N GLU A 30 35.48 4.21 -16.91
CA GLU A 30 34.76 3.86 -18.14
C GLU A 30 33.94 2.56 -17.96
N MET A 31 34.54 1.53 -17.37
CA MET A 31 33.85 0.27 -17.06
C MET A 31 32.69 0.46 -16.07
N LEU A 32 32.87 1.30 -15.05
CA LEU A 32 31.81 1.60 -14.08
C LEU A 32 30.66 2.38 -14.72
N VAL A 33 30.96 3.35 -15.58
CA VAL A 33 29.94 4.10 -16.33
C VAL A 33 29.13 3.16 -17.21
N GLN A 34 29.78 2.30 -17.99
CA GLN A 34 29.09 1.30 -18.83
C GLN A 34 28.23 0.35 -18.00
N HIS A 35 28.71 -0.06 -16.82
CA HIS A 35 27.95 -0.93 -15.93
C HIS A 35 26.69 -0.23 -15.38
N ILE A 36 26.81 1.03 -14.97
CA ILE A 36 25.67 1.85 -14.51
C ILE A 36 24.66 2.02 -15.64
N GLU A 37 25.09 2.37 -16.86
CA GLU A 37 24.20 2.51 -18.02
C GLU A 37 23.44 1.21 -18.32
N THR A 38 24.13 0.07 -18.22
CA THR A 38 23.51 -1.25 -18.40
C THR A 38 22.45 -1.51 -17.33
N MET A 39 22.78 -1.29 -16.05
CA MET A 39 21.82 -1.44 -14.95
C MET A 39 20.61 -0.51 -15.10
N GLU A 40 20.81 0.74 -15.50
CA GLU A 40 19.73 1.70 -15.71
C GLU A 40 18.77 1.25 -16.81
N GLN A 41 19.32 0.69 -17.90
CA GLN A 41 18.54 0.14 -19.01
C GLN A 41 17.75 -1.11 -18.58
N GLU A 42 18.37 -2.05 -17.87
CA GLU A 42 17.69 -3.24 -17.32
C GLU A 42 16.54 -2.83 -16.38
N HIS A 43 16.79 -1.91 -15.44
CA HIS A 43 15.75 -1.40 -14.55
C HIS A 43 14.62 -0.66 -15.29
N LYS A 44 14.93 0.03 -16.39
CA LYS A 44 13.91 0.67 -17.23
C LYS A 44 13.04 -0.39 -17.93
N GLU A 45 13.63 -1.47 -18.42
CA GLU A 45 12.90 -2.56 -19.05
C GLU A 45 12.00 -3.30 -18.05
N GLU A 46 12.50 -3.59 -16.86
CA GLU A 46 11.72 -4.20 -15.77
C GLU A 46 10.52 -3.33 -15.39
N ARG A 47 10.73 -2.02 -15.19
CA ARG A 47 9.65 -1.07 -14.89
C ARG A 47 8.62 -1.01 -16.01
N THR A 48 9.06 -1.06 -17.26
CA THR A 48 8.16 -1.04 -18.42
C THR A 48 7.27 -2.28 -18.42
N LYS A 49 7.86 -3.48 -18.26
CA LYS A 49 7.11 -4.75 -18.17
C LYS A 49 6.12 -4.76 -17.01
N PHE A 50 6.52 -4.23 -15.85
CA PHE A 50 5.65 -4.10 -14.70
C PHE A 50 4.45 -3.18 -14.98
N ASN A 51 4.70 -1.99 -15.54
CA ASN A 51 3.64 -1.05 -15.88
C ASN A 51 2.68 -1.63 -16.92
N GLU A 52 3.16 -2.34 -17.94
CA GLU A 52 2.29 -3.03 -18.90
C GLU A 52 1.38 -4.07 -18.24
N TYR A 53 1.87 -4.75 -17.20
CA TYR A 53 1.07 -5.70 -16.43
C TYR A 53 0.00 -4.99 -15.58
N ILE A 54 0.37 -3.89 -14.91
CA ILE A 54 -0.58 -3.06 -14.16
C ILE A 54 -1.65 -2.47 -15.08
N ASP A 55 -1.27 -1.96 -16.26
CA ASP A 55 -2.20 -1.44 -17.26
C ASP A 55 -3.20 -2.50 -17.72
N LYS A 56 -2.77 -3.75 -17.89
CA LYS A 56 -3.66 -4.88 -18.20
C LYS A 56 -4.65 -5.13 -17.05
N ILE A 57 -4.18 -5.13 -15.80
CA ILE A 57 -5.07 -5.30 -14.64
C ILE A 57 -6.09 -4.16 -14.60
N GLN A 58 -5.67 -2.90 -14.72
CA GLN A 58 -6.57 -1.75 -14.66
C GLN A 58 -7.57 -1.74 -15.83
N ARG A 59 -7.16 -2.18 -17.02
CA ARG A 59 -8.03 -2.25 -18.20
C ARG A 59 -9.15 -3.28 -18.05
N TYR A 60 -8.84 -4.48 -17.53
CA TYR A 60 -9.81 -5.57 -17.44
C TYR A 60 -10.49 -5.68 -16.08
N PHE A 61 -9.87 -5.17 -15.02
CA PHE A 61 -10.34 -5.23 -13.63
C PHE A 61 -10.21 -3.86 -12.92
N PRO A 62 -10.87 -2.80 -13.43
CA PRO A 62 -10.71 -1.43 -12.95
C PRO A 62 -11.12 -1.24 -11.47
N TYR A 63 -11.90 -2.16 -10.90
CA TYR A 63 -12.34 -2.10 -9.51
C TYR A 63 -11.27 -2.54 -8.52
N VAL A 64 -10.23 -3.28 -8.93
CA VAL A 64 -9.21 -3.83 -8.00
C VAL A 64 -8.53 -2.72 -7.20
N GLU A 65 -8.16 -1.62 -7.85
CA GLU A 65 -7.57 -0.46 -7.19
C GLU A 65 -8.54 0.16 -6.16
N LYS A 66 -9.84 0.17 -6.47
CA LYS A 66 -10.90 0.72 -5.62
C LYS A 66 -11.15 -0.12 -4.36
N LEU A 67 -10.74 -1.38 -4.37
CA LEU A 67 -10.83 -2.27 -3.21
C LEU A 67 -9.65 -2.12 -2.24
N LEU A 68 -8.52 -1.53 -2.64
CA LEU A 68 -7.32 -1.42 -1.79
C LEU A 68 -7.59 -0.78 -0.42
N PRO A 69 -8.33 0.35 -0.31
CA PRO A 69 -8.62 0.93 0.99
C PRO A 69 -9.49 0.03 1.89
N LEU A 70 -10.38 -0.76 1.27
CA LEU A 70 -11.24 -1.72 1.99
C LEU A 70 -10.42 -2.91 2.48
N ILE A 71 -9.50 -3.40 1.65
CA ILE A 71 -8.53 -4.46 2.01
C ILE A 71 -7.69 -4.01 3.20
N ASP A 72 -7.14 -2.81 3.15
CA ASP A 72 -6.32 -2.24 4.23
C ASP A 72 -7.12 -2.11 5.51
N PHE A 73 -8.37 -1.64 5.44
CA PHE A 73 -9.25 -1.55 6.60
C PHE A 73 -9.56 -2.95 7.19
N CYS A 74 -9.90 -3.93 6.35
CA CYS A 74 -10.14 -5.31 6.79
C CYS A 74 -8.91 -5.93 7.46
N ARG A 75 -7.72 -5.73 6.89
CA ARG A 75 -6.45 -6.24 7.43
C ARG A 75 -6.05 -5.55 8.72
N ASN A 76 -6.03 -4.21 8.70
CA ASN A 76 -5.38 -3.43 9.74
C ASN A 76 -6.32 -3.10 10.90
N THR A 77 -7.61 -2.89 10.63
CA THR A 77 -8.61 -2.51 11.64
C THR A 77 -9.45 -3.69 12.09
N LEU A 78 -10.04 -4.44 11.16
CA LEU A 78 -10.88 -5.60 11.49
C LEU A 78 -10.06 -6.88 11.78
N LYS A 79 -8.76 -6.87 11.47
CA LYS A 79 -7.83 -8.01 11.68
C LYS A 79 -8.31 -9.30 10.99
N PHE A 80 -8.91 -9.18 9.82
CA PHE A 80 -9.31 -10.33 9.00
C PHE A 80 -8.10 -11.08 8.45
N SER A 81 -8.23 -12.39 8.31
CA SER A 81 -7.20 -13.21 7.66
C SER A 81 -7.18 -13.00 6.15
N GLU A 82 -6.05 -13.31 5.51
CA GLU A 82 -5.93 -13.26 4.04
C GLU A 82 -7.04 -13.99 3.32
N ARG A 83 -7.41 -15.17 3.83
CA ARG A 83 -8.46 -16.00 3.23
C ARG A 83 -9.81 -15.29 3.20
N VAL A 84 -10.16 -14.57 4.27
CA VAL A 84 -11.41 -13.80 4.34
C VAL A 84 -11.35 -12.63 3.36
N ILE A 85 -10.26 -11.87 3.37
CA ILE A 85 -10.06 -10.72 2.48
C ILE A 85 -10.15 -11.16 1.01
N GLN A 86 -9.53 -12.29 0.64
CA GLN A 86 -9.59 -12.81 -0.73
C GLN A 86 -11.02 -13.15 -1.17
N GLU A 87 -11.85 -13.72 -0.30
CA GLU A 87 -13.26 -13.98 -0.67
C GLU A 87 -14.06 -12.67 -0.79
N LEU A 88 -13.80 -11.67 0.06
CA LEU A 88 -14.40 -10.33 -0.08
C LEU A 88 -13.98 -9.64 -1.39
N CYS A 89 -12.72 -9.77 -1.81
CA CYS A 89 -12.22 -9.24 -3.09
C CYS A 89 -12.85 -9.92 -4.31
N LYS A 90 -13.35 -11.16 -4.15
CA LYS A 90 -14.16 -11.86 -5.15
C LYS A 90 -15.64 -11.44 -5.11
N LEU A 91 -15.95 -10.38 -4.35
CA LEU A 91 -17.29 -9.87 -4.09
C LEU A 91 -18.24 -10.92 -3.50
N LYS A 92 -17.69 -11.88 -2.74
CA LYS A 92 -18.48 -12.89 -2.04
C LYS A 92 -18.75 -12.44 -0.61
N LYS A 93 -19.96 -12.75 -0.14
CA LYS A 93 -20.36 -12.54 1.24
C LYS A 93 -19.73 -13.59 2.15
N VAL A 94 -19.12 -13.17 3.25
CA VAL A 94 -18.44 -14.03 4.24
C VAL A 94 -19.08 -13.82 5.61
N ARG A 95 -19.62 -14.89 6.22
CA ARG A 95 -20.13 -14.83 7.60
C ARG A 95 -19.02 -15.07 8.60
N LEU A 96 -18.94 -14.19 9.58
CA LEU A 96 -17.95 -14.23 10.66
C LEU A 96 -18.66 -14.10 12.00
N LYS A 97 -18.12 -14.82 12.98
CA LYS A 97 -18.49 -14.68 14.39
C LYS A 97 -17.33 -14.00 15.12
N GLY A 98 -17.63 -13.06 16.01
CA GLY A 98 -16.66 -12.50 16.93
C GLY A 98 -16.87 -11.02 17.23
N ASP A 99 -15.82 -10.40 17.75
CA ASP A 99 -15.76 -9.01 18.19
C ASP A 99 -15.12 -8.11 17.13
N PHE A 100 -15.91 -7.22 16.55
CA PHE A 100 -15.46 -6.33 15.48
C PHE A 100 -15.20 -4.91 16.01
N TYR A 101 -13.97 -4.42 15.83
CA TYR A 101 -13.58 -3.09 16.31
C TYR A 101 -14.15 -1.97 15.43
N SER A 102 -14.79 -1.00 16.07
CA SER A 102 -15.23 0.26 15.47
C SER A 102 -14.30 1.40 15.90
N PRO A 103 -13.60 2.05 14.95
CA PRO A 103 -12.83 3.26 15.25
C PRO A 103 -13.69 4.43 15.72
N GLU A 104 -14.91 4.59 15.17
CA GLU A 104 -15.83 5.69 15.53
C GLU A 104 -16.22 5.65 17.01
N PHE A 105 -16.41 4.44 17.57
CA PHE A 105 -16.80 4.24 18.97
C PHE A 105 -15.64 3.80 19.87
N ASN A 106 -14.44 3.63 19.32
CA ASN A 106 -13.26 3.06 19.97
C ASN A 106 -13.58 1.80 20.82
N ARG A 107 -14.34 0.87 20.24
CA ARG A 107 -14.88 -0.31 20.94
C ARG A 107 -15.10 -1.47 19.99
N LYS A 108 -15.09 -2.69 20.51
CA LYS A 108 -15.54 -3.88 19.78
C LYS A 108 -17.00 -4.20 20.02
N PHE A 109 -17.69 -4.65 18.97
CA PHE A 109 -19.07 -5.12 19.02
C PHE A 109 -19.13 -6.59 18.61
N HIS A 110 -19.74 -7.41 19.47
CA HIS A 110 -19.91 -8.83 19.24
C HIS A 110 -21.07 -9.12 18.28
N ASP A 111 -20.87 -10.06 17.37
CA ASP A 111 -21.92 -10.64 16.55
C ASP A 111 -21.67 -12.12 16.28
N GLU A 112 -22.73 -12.92 16.26
CA GLU A 112 -22.69 -14.36 16.06
C GLU A 112 -22.67 -14.76 14.58
N SER A 113 -23.10 -13.88 13.68
CA SER A 113 -23.29 -14.19 12.26
C SER A 113 -23.18 -12.98 11.34
N ALA A 114 -22.24 -12.06 11.62
CA ALA A 114 -22.04 -10.86 10.82
C ALA A 114 -21.59 -11.25 9.40
N ALA A 115 -22.43 -10.96 8.41
CA ALA A 115 -22.19 -11.29 7.01
C ALA A 115 -21.54 -10.10 6.29
N PHE A 116 -20.21 -10.15 6.14
CA PHE A 116 -19.43 -9.10 5.49
C PHE A 116 -19.45 -9.23 3.97
N SER A 117 -19.52 -8.10 3.27
CA SER A 117 -19.43 -8.00 1.80
C SER A 117 -18.75 -6.70 1.39
N PHE A 118 -18.13 -6.70 0.20
CA PHE A 118 -17.76 -5.48 -0.51
C PHE A 118 -18.84 -5.22 -1.56
N GLU A 119 -19.43 -4.03 -1.53
CA GLU A 119 -20.56 -3.68 -2.38
C GLU A 119 -20.27 -2.38 -3.13
N GLU A 120 -20.65 -2.34 -4.40
CA GLU A 120 -20.56 -1.13 -5.22
C GLU A 120 -21.67 -0.14 -4.84
N ASP A 121 -21.33 1.13 -4.72
CA ASP A 121 -22.29 2.20 -4.51
C ASP A 121 -23.20 2.33 -5.74
N LYS A 122 -24.49 2.12 -5.54
CA LYS A 122 -25.53 2.20 -6.57
C LYS A 122 -25.59 3.57 -7.24
N ASN A 123 -25.19 4.63 -6.54
CA ASN A 123 -25.22 6.00 -7.04
C ASN A 123 -23.86 6.46 -7.61
N ARG A 124 -22.78 5.72 -7.34
CA ARG A 124 -21.42 6.08 -7.74
C ARG A 124 -20.66 4.86 -8.26
N LYS A 125 -20.80 4.62 -9.56
CA LYS A 125 -20.09 3.53 -10.24
C LYS A 125 -18.58 3.58 -9.94
N GLY A 126 -18.00 2.43 -9.64
CA GLY A 126 -16.58 2.29 -9.29
C GLY A 126 -16.22 2.69 -7.86
N HIS A 127 -17.19 3.01 -7.00
CA HIS A 127 -16.97 3.19 -5.57
C HIS A 127 -17.48 1.99 -4.80
N TYR A 128 -16.65 1.45 -3.90
CA TYR A 128 -17.02 0.31 -3.07
C TYR A 128 -17.03 0.67 -1.60
N HIS A 129 -17.88 0.00 -0.83
CA HIS A 129 -17.94 0.11 0.62
C HIS A 129 -18.11 -1.27 1.25
N ILE A 130 -17.78 -1.35 2.54
CA ILE A 130 -17.96 -2.57 3.33
C ILE A 130 -19.38 -2.57 3.86
N CYS A 131 -20.08 -3.70 3.72
CA CYS A 131 -21.38 -3.95 4.31
C CYS A 131 -21.29 -5.09 5.33
N VAL A 132 -22.17 -5.05 6.33
CA VAL A 132 -22.45 -6.13 7.27
C VAL A 132 -23.94 -6.36 7.26
N ASN A 133 -24.39 -7.58 6.92
CA ASN A 133 -25.81 -7.92 6.78
C ASN A 133 -26.55 -6.94 5.84
N ASP A 134 -25.93 -6.61 4.70
CA ASP A 134 -26.47 -5.69 3.68
C ASP A 134 -26.64 -4.23 4.17
N ILE A 135 -26.02 -3.88 5.30
CA ILE A 135 -26.01 -2.53 5.88
C ILE A 135 -24.58 -1.99 5.80
N PRO A 136 -24.35 -0.74 5.33
CA PRO A 136 -23.01 -0.15 5.33
C PRO A 136 -22.35 -0.23 6.71
N LEU A 137 -21.09 -0.64 6.76
CA LEU A 137 -20.35 -0.97 8.00
C LEU A 137 -20.47 0.10 9.09
N VAL A 138 -20.36 1.38 8.70
CA VAL A 138 -20.50 2.52 9.63
C VAL A 138 -21.89 2.55 10.26
N GLN A 139 -22.95 2.34 9.46
CA GLN A 139 -24.31 2.30 9.95
C GLN A 139 -24.57 1.07 10.82
N TRP A 140 -24.00 -0.08 10.46
CA TRP A 140 -24.07 -1.28 11.29
C TRP A 140 -23.41 -1.06 12.67
N PHE A 141 -22.24 -0.43 12.72
CA PHE A 141 -21.62 -0.07 14.00
C PHE A 141 -22.45 0.91 14.81
N ARG A 142 -23.09 1.90 14.17
CA ARG A 142 -24.00 2.84 14.84
C ARG A 142 -25.21 2.14 15.44
N GLN A 143 -25.78 1.15 14.74
CA GLN A 143 -26.87 0.32 15.26
C GLN A 143 -26.39 -0.47 16.49
N LYS A 144 -25.26 -1.17 16.40
CA LYS A 144 -24.65 -1.89 17.53
C LYS A 144 -24.36 -0.97 18.73
N ALA A 145 -23.90 0.26 18.48
CA ALA A 145 -23.65 1.24 19.53
C ALA A 145 -24.94 1.72 20.21
N ASN A 146 -26.02 1.90 19.44
CA ASN A 146 -27.33 2.25 19.98
C ASN A 146 -27.93 1.11 20.79
N GLU A 147 -27.90 -0.13 20.29
CA GLU A 147 -28.34 -1.33 21.02
C GLU A 147 -27.59 -1.49 22.35
N TRP A 148 -26.27 -1.32 22.31
CA TRP A 148 -25.43 -1.34 23.50
C TRP A 148 -25.81 -0.24 24.50
N ARG A 149 -26.11 0.97 24.02
CA ARG A 149 -26.52 2.11 24.86
C ARG A 149 -27.91 1.90 25.47
N ASP A 150 -28.86 1.42 24.70
CA ASP A 150 -30.23 1.15 25.14
C ASP A 150 -30.26 0.00 26.17
N GLY A 151 -29.43 -1.03 25.98
CA GLY A 151 -29.22 -2.10 26.95
C GLY A 151 -28.63 -1.65 28.29
N LEU A 152 -28.00 -0.46 28.32
CA LEU A 152 -27.53 0.20 29.55
C LEU A 152 -28.54 1.17 30.16
N GLY A 153 -29.73 1.33 29.57
CA GLY A 153 -30.75 2.29 30.02
C GLY A 153 -30.38 3.75 29.76
N ILE A 154 -29.35 4.02 28.95
CA ILE A 154 -28.95 5.36 28.57
C ILE A 154 -29.81 5.77 27.38
N ALA A 155 -30.99 6.37 27.61
CA ALA A 155 -31.85 6.83 26.53
C ALA A 155 -31.07 7.76 25.57
N SER A 156 -31.07 7.44 24.27
CA SER A 156 -30.59 8.40 23.28
C SER A 156 -31.48 9.65 23.34
N ALA A 157 -30.86 10.82 23.57
CA ALA A 157 -31.54 12.09 23.35
C ALA A 157 -31.96 12.10 21.87
N ARG A 158 -33.25 11.85 21.64
CA ARG A 158 -33.86 11.90 20.32
C ARG A 158 -33.48 13.24 19.70
N GLN A 159 -32.83 13.22 18.54
CA GLN A 159 -32.72 14.41 17.71
C GLN A 159 -34.13 14.89 17.45
N ASP A 160 -34.47 16.01 18.09
CA ASP A 160 -35.78 16.60 17.99
C ASP A 160 -36.03 17.02 16.55
N LYS A 161 -37.27 16.82 16.15
CA LYS A 161 -37.74 16.93 14.77
C LYS A 161 -37.47 18.34 14.25
N GLY A 162 -37.13 18.40 12.97
CA GLY A 162 -36.89 19.64 12.25
C GLY A 162 -37.93 20.72 12.53
N LEU A 163 -37.43 21.94 12.74
CA LEU A 163 -38.19 23.17 12.61
C LEU A 163 -38.98 23.12 11.30
N LYS A 164 -40.31 23.18 11.41
CA LYS A 164 -41.15 23.60 10.29
C LYS A 164 -40.99 25.11 10.13
N ILE A 165 -40.59 25.54 8.93
CA ILE A 165 -40.89 26.87 8.40
C ILE A 165 -42.19 26.75 7.64
#